data_AF-A0A6H1ZKF8-F1
#
_entry.id   AF-A0A6H1ZKF8-F1
#
_cell.length_a   1.000
_cell.length_b   1.000
_cell.length_c   1.000
_cell.angle_alpha   90.00
_cell.angle_beta   90.00
_cell.angle_gamma   90.00
#
_symmetry.space_group_name_H-M   'P 1'
#
loop_
_entity.id
_entity.type
_entity.pdbx_description
1 polymer ?
#
loop_
_entity_poly.entity_id
_entity_poly.type
_entity_poly.pdbx_seq_one_letter_code
_entity_poly.pdbx_strand_id
1 'polypeptide(L)'
;MKTQDEKKFVQIMLGMADNFRDTITKEGMAMRFDMLKSFSIGQVEGAAKKIMFSRKYTKMPPIAEFIEAIQGNNTNQIEDRAEIQATLVLERSRNFQAYEIAPGIWSNNEKPAVFEDPVTQYLMTKRWPFLNWKANLLESEVKWWVKEFKEAYRAFSGSETPLQIEAPEEIKKLVANIGG
;
A
#
# COMPACT_ATOMS: atom_id res chain seq x y z
N MET A 1 -22.06 -3.68 -5.94
CA MET A 1 -23.11 -4.56 -6.48
C MET A 1 -24.44 -3.86 -6.36
N LYS A 2 -25.36 -4.09 -7.30
CA LYS A 2 -26.73 -3.57 -7.28
C LYS A 2 -27.71 -4.68 -6.88
N THR A 3 -28.94 -4.34 -6.53
CA THR A 3 -29.99 -5.33 -6.13
C THR A 3 -30.22 -6.41 -7.19
N GLN A 4 -30.07 -6.06 -8.47
CA GLN A 4 -30.16 -7.02 -9.58
C GLN A 4 -29.07 -8.13 -9.54
N ASP A 5 -27.95 -7.88 -8.86
CA ASP A 5 -26.83 -8.82 -8.75
C ASP A 5 -27.05 -9.87 -7.65
N GLU A 6 -28.07 -9.70 -6.80
CA GLU A 6 -28.32 -10.56 -5.63
C GLU A 6 -28.50 -12.03 -6.01
N LYS A 7 -29.26 -12.31 -7.08
CA LYS A 7 -29.43 -13.69 -7.59
C LYS A 7 -28.11 -14.32 -7.98
N LYS A 8 -27.25 -13.56 -8.67
CA LYS A 8 -25.95 -14.04 -9.13
C LYS A 8 -24.99 -14.22 -7.95
N PHE A 9 -25.04 -13.32 -6.98
CA PHE A 9 -24.27 -13.44 -5.74
C PHE A 9 -24.63 -14.71 -4.97
N VAL A 10 -25.93 -14.98 -4.80
CA VAL A 10 -26.42 -16.20 -4.13
C VAL A 10 -25.93 -17.45 -4.87
N GLN A 11 -26.00 -17.48 -6.20
CA GLN A 11 -25.47 -18.59 -7.00
C GLN A 11 -23.98 -18.83 -6.78
N ILE A 12 -23.17 -17.76 -6.75
CA ILE A 12 -21.72 -17.86 -6.49
C ILE A 12 -21.48 -18.44 -5.10
N MET A 13 -22.13 -17.90 -4.07
CA MET A 13 -21.92 -18.33 -2.69
C MET A 13 -22.38 -19.78 -2.45
N LEU A 14 -23.50 -20.19 -3.04
CA LEU A 14 -23.97 -21.57 -2.98
C LEU A 14 -23.02 -22.53 -3.73
N GLY A 15 -22.52 -22.16 -4.91
CA GLY A 15 -21.54 -22.96 -5.63
C GLY A 15 -20.23 -23.14 -4.85
N MET A 16 -19.79 -22.09 -4.13
CA MET A 16 -18.66 -22.20 -3.22
C MET A 16 -18.96 -23.10 -2.03
N ALA A 17 -20.12 -22.94 -1.40
CA ALA A 17 -20.54 -23.78 -0.27
C ALA A 17 -20.54 -25.26 -0.66
N ASP A 18 -20.99 -25.57 -1.88
CA ASP A 18 -20.98 -26.94 -2.43
C ASP A 18 -19.54 -27.50 -2.56
N ASN A 19 -18.61 -26.70 -3.12
CA ASN A 19 -17.20 -27.08 -3.22
C ASN A 19 -16.53 -27.31 -1.86
N PHE A 20 -16.87 -26.49 -0.86
CA PHE A 20 -16.33 -26.62 0.50
C PHE A 20 -17.17 -27.51 1.42
N ARG A 21 -18.22 -28.18 0.90
CA ARG A 21 -19.14 -29.03 1.69
C ARG A 21 -19.67 -28.33 2.95
N ASP A 22 -20.00 -27.06 2.80
CA ASP A 22 -20.51 -26.19 3.86
C ASP A 22 -21.94 -25.75 3.54
N THR A 23 -22.61 -25.15 4.52
CA THR A 23 -23.95 -24.58 4.33
C THR A 23 -23.97 -23.11 4.73
N ILE A 24 -24.80 -22.32 4.05
CA ILE A 24 -24.94 -20.89 4.33
C ILE A 24 -26.37 -20.65 4.77
N THR A 25 -26.54 -20.07 5.96
CA THR A 25 -27.86 -19.63 6.43
C THR A 25 -28.32 -18.40 5.67
N LYS A 26 -29.62 -18.10 5.71
CA LYS A 26 -30.17 -16.92 5.04
C LYS A 26 -29.55 -15.63 5.59
N GLU A 27 -29.36 -15.56 6.90
CA GLU A 27 -28.74 -14.43 7.60
C GLU A 27 -27.26 -14.28 7.22
N GLY A 28 -26.55 -15.41 7.14
CA GLY A 28 -25.15 -15.44 6.69
C GLY A 28 -24.99 -14.97 5.25
N MET A 29 -25.91 -15.34 4.37
CA MET A 29 -25.93 -14.88 2.98
C MET A 29 -26.12 -13.36 2.90
N ALA A 30 -27.11 -12.83 3.63
CA ALA A 30 -27.42 -11.40 3.65
C ALA A 30 -26.24 -10.57 4.18
N MET A 31 -25.59 -11.03 5.27
CA MET A 31 -24.42 -10.36 5.84
C MET A 31 -23.25 -10.32 4.85
N ARG A 32 -22.99 -11.43 4.16
CA ARG A 32 -21.92 -11.50 3.14
C ARG A 32 -22.20 -10.59 1.95
N PHE A 33 -23.45 -10.50 1.51
CA PHE A 33 -23.85 -9.58 0.45
C PHE A 33 -23.61 -8.13 0.87
N ASP A 34 -24.01 -7.75 2.09
CA ASP A 34 -23.82 -6.39 2.60
C ASP A 34 -22.34 -6.03 2.72
N MET A 35 -21.50 -6.93 3.23
CA MET A 35 -20.06 -6.70 3.38
C MET A 35 -19.32 -6.57 2.04
N LEU A 36 -19.78 -7.25 0.99
CA LEU A 36 -19.16 -7.21 -0.34
C LEU A 36 -19.84 -6.20 -1.29
N LYS A 37 -20.89 -5.49 -0.86
CA LYS A 37 -21.70 -4.62 -1.73
C LYS A 37 -20.91 -3.49 -2.40
N SER A 38 -19.77 -3.08 -1.82
CA SER A 38 -18.88 -2.07 -2.39
C SER A 38 -18.16 -2.53 -3.65
N PHE A 39 -18.00 -3.85 -3.84
CA PHE A 39 -17.35 -4.43 -5.02
C PHE A 39 -18.36 -4.73 -6.13
N SER A 40 -17.89 -4.91 -7.36
CA SER A 40 -18.73 -5.39 -8.47
C SER A 40 -18.94 -6.90 -8.39
N ILE A 41 -20.05 -7.40 -8.96
CA ILE A 41 -20.33 -8.86 -8.97
C ILE A 41 -19.24 -9.64 -9.71
N GLY A 42 -18.63 -9.05 -10.75
CA GLY A 42 -17.51 -9.64 -11.46
C GLY A 42 -16.24 -9.78 -10.60
N GLN A 43 -15.96 -8.80 -9.74
CA GLN A 43 -14.85 -8.89 -8.77
C GLN A 43 -15.08 -10.01 -7.76
N VAL A 44 -16.30 -10.11 -7.22
CA VAL A 44 -16.66 -11.19 -6.28
C VAL A 44 -16.58 -12.55 -6.95
N GLU A 45 -17.05 -12.68 -8.19
CA GLU A 45 -16.96 -13.92 -8.97
C GLU A 45 -15.49 -14.32 -9.25
N GLY A 46 -14.64 -13.35 -9.61
CA GLY A 46 -13.22 -13.57 -9.83
C GLY A 46 -12.52 -14.04 -8.55
N ALA A 47 -12.82 -13.39 -7.41
CA ALA A 47 -12.30 -13.77 -6.11
C ALA A 47 -12.76 -15.18 -5.69
N ALA A 48 -14.04 -15.49 -5.85
CA ALA A 48 -14.59 -16.82 -5.59
C ALA A 48 -13.81 -17.91 -6.34
N LYS A 49 -13.62 -17.74 -7.65
CA LYS A 49 -12.85 -18.69 -8.48
C LYS A 49 -11.40 -18.81 -8.04
N LYS A 50 -10.74 -17.69 -7.73
CA LYS A 50 -9.35 -17.65 -7.26
C LYS A 50 -9.19 -18.41 -5.94
N ILE A 51 -10.11 -18.20 -5.00
CA ILE A 51 -10.09 -18.90 -3.70
C ILE A 51 -10.36 -20.38 -3.90
N MET A 52 -11.39 -20.76 -4.66
CA MET A 52 -11.70 -22.17 -4.93
C MET A 52 -10.53 -22.91 -5.60
N PHE A 53 -9.80 -22.25 -6.49
CA PHE A 53 -8.65 -22.84 -7.19
C PHE A 53 -7.42 -23.04 -6.28
N SER A 54 -7.16 -22.10 -5.37
CA SER A 54 -5.90 -22.06 -4.61
C SER A 54 -6.00 -22.60 -3.18
N ARG A 55 -7.19 -22.54 -2.58
CA ARG A 55 -7.40 -22.89 -1.17
C ARG A 55 -7.46 -24.42 -0.99
N LYS A 56 -6.65 -24.93 -0.06
CA LYS A 56 -6.60 -26.36 0.29
C LYS A 56 -7.55 -26.76 1.43
N TYR A 57 -8.07 -25.79 2.18
CA TYR A 57 -8.96 -26.03 3.32
C TYR A 57 -10.40 -26.30 2.87
N THR A 58 -11.06 -27.24 3.55
CA THR A 58 -12.42 -27.71 3.23
C THR A 58 -13.51 -26.90 3.93
N LYS A 59 -13.24 -25.69 4.40
CA LYS A 59 -14.22 -24.82 5.06
C LYS A 59 -14.41 -23.57 4.25
N MET A 60 -15.64 -23.06 4.23
CA MET A 60 -15.97 -21.84 3.48
C MET A 60 -15.04 -20.69 3.89
N PRO A 61 -14.49 -19.95 2.92
CA PRO A 61 -13.64 -18.81 3.21
C PRO A 61 -14.37 -17.70 3.98
N PRO A 62 -13.70 -17.05 4.94
CA PRO A 62 -14.18 -15.81 5.53
C PRO A 62 -14.20 -14.68 4.48
N ILE A 63 -14.96 -13.62 4.74
CA ILE A 63 -15.04 -12.47 3.82
C ILE A 63 -13.69 -11.77 3.64
N ALA A 64 -12.82 -11.78 4.67
CA ALA A 64 -11.47 -11.22 4.57
C ALA A 64 -10.70 -11.78 3.36
N GLU A 65 -10.81 -13.08 3.09
CA GLU A 65 -10.13 -13.71 1.95
C GLU A 65 -10.72 -13.32 0.59
N PHE A 66 -12.00 -12.96 0.53
CA PHE A 66 -12.55 -12.35 -0.69
C PHE A 66 -11.96 -10.97 -0.91
N ILE A 67 -11.87 -10.15 0.14
CA ILE A 67 -11.30 -8.81 0.05
C ILE A 67 -9.84 -8.90 -0.42
N GLU A 68 -9.04 -9.79 0.18
CA GLU A 68 -7.67 -10.07 -0.25
C GLU A 68 -7.60 -10.59 -1.69
N ALA A 69 -8.50 -11.48 -2.10
CA ALA A 69 -8.53 -11.98 -3.46
C ALA A 69 -8.89 -10.89 -4.49
N ILE A 70 -9.76 -9.94 -4.14
CA ILE A 70 -10.19 -8.81 -4.99
C ILE A 70 -9.10 -7.74 -5.08
N GLN A 71 -8.54 -7.35 -3.93
CA GLN A 71 -7.57 -6.26 -3.83
C GLN A 71 -6.13 -6.74 -4.10
N GLY A 72 -5.91 -8.05 -4.07
CA GLY A 72 -4.58 -8.66 -4.08
C GLY A 72 -3.98 -8.70 -2.67
N ASN A 73 -2.95 -9.51 -2.48
CA ASN A 73 -2.15 -9.43 -1.26
C ASN A 73 -1.52 -8.04 -1.21
N ASN A 74 -1.82 -7.25 -0.18
CA ASN A 74 -1.17 -5.95 0.07
C ASN A 74 0.36 -6.06 -0.01
N THR A 75 0.92 -7.23 0.29
CA THR A 75 2.35 -7.55 0.13
C THR A 75 2.85 -7.35 -1.30
N ASN A 76 2.12 -7.83 -2.32
CA ASN A 76 2.56 -7.66 -3.72
C ASN A 76 2.47 -6.19 -4.14
N GLN A 77 1.44 -5.47 -3.69
CA GLN A 77 1.34 -4.03 -3.94
C GLN A 77 2.47 -3.23 -3.27
N ILE A 78 2.88 -3.62 -2.06
CA ILE A 78 4.01 -2.99 -1.36
C ILE A 78 5.32 -3.33 -2.07
N GLU A 79 5.51 -4.56 -2.54
CA GLU A 79 6.71 -4.95 -3.29
C GLU A 79 6.83 -4.21 -4.63
N ASP A 80 5.73 -4.14 -5.38
CA ASP A 80 5.66 -3.41 -6.64
C ASP A 80 5.90 -1.90 -6.39
N ARG A 81 5.30 -1.32 -5.36
CA ARG A 81 5.53 0.08 -4.97
C ARG A 81 6.96 0.33 -4.55
N ALA A 82 7.55 -0.54 -3.71
CA ALA A 82 8.93 -0.40 -3.26
C ALA A 82 9.91 -0.41 -4.44
N GLU A 83 9.65 -1.25 -5.45
CA GLU A 83 10.45 -1.31 -6.67
C GLU A 83 10.32 -0.06 -7.55
N ILE A 84 9.08 0.43 -7.73
CA ILE A 84 8.81 1.69 -8.44
C ILE A 84 9.53 2.85 -7.73
N GLN A 85 9.40 2.94 -6.41
CA GLN A 85 10.01 4.01 -5.62
C GLN A 85 11.54 3.97 -5.65
N ALA A 86 12.15 2.79 -5.57
CA ALA A 86 13.60 2.65 -5.74
C ALA A 86 14.07 3.15 -7.11
N THR A 87 13.32 2.84 -8.16
CA THR A 87 13.59 3.29 -9.53
C THR A 87 13.49 4.81 -9.65
N LEU A 88 12.42 5.41 -9.11
CA LEU A 88 12.23 6.86 -9.09
C LEU A 88 13.37 7.58 -8.37
N VAL A 89 13.86 7.05 -7.25
CA VAL A 89 15.00 7.61 -6.52
C VAL A 89 16.29 7.57 -7.37
N LEU A 90 16.53 6.47 -8.10
CA LEU A 90 17.69 6.36 -9.00
C LEU A 90 17.58 7.29 -10.21
N GLU A 91 16.40 7.38 -10.82
CA GLU A 91 16.13 8.32 -11.91
C GLU A 91 16.31 9.76 -11.45
N ARG A 92 15.79 10.09 -10.27
CA ARG A 92 15.99 11.39 -9.63
C ARG A 92 17.46 11.68 -9.41
N SER A 93 18.24 10.70 -8.96
CA SER A 93 19.69 10.84 -8.83
C SER A 93 20.36 11.14 -10.17
N ARG A 94 20.03 10.39 -11.23
CA ARG A 94 20.62 10.59 -12.56
C ARG A 94 20.30 11.96 -13.16
N ASN A 95 19.08 12.42 -12.95
CA ASN A 95 18.56 13.68 -13.52
C ASN A 95 18.64 14.87 -12.55
N PHE A 96 19.32 14.71 -11.41
CA PHE A 96 19.43 15.76 -10.40
C PHE A 96 20.25 16.92 -10.96
N GLN A 97 19.63 18.10 -11.07
CA GLN A 97 20.30 19.31 -11.56
C GLN A 97 20.61 20.23 -10.39
N ALA A 98 21.81 20.83 -10.39
CA ALA A 98 22.32 21.64 -9.27
C ALA A 98 21.44 22.86 -8.91
N TYR A 99 20.56 23.34 -9.81
CA TYR A 99 19.63 24.43 -9.52
C TYR A 99 18.40 24.01 -8.68
N GLU A 100 18.18 22.70 -8.48
CA GLU A 100 17.18 22.21 -7.51
C GLU A 100 17.64 22.45 -6.07
N ILE A 101 18.92 22.78 -5.91
CA ILE A 101 19.49 23.40 -4.72
C ILE A 101 19.27 24.91 -4.91
N ALA A 102 18.42 25.52 -4.08
CA ALA A 102 18.21 26.96 -4.12
C ALA A 102 19.56 27.69 -4.01
N PRO A 103 19.84 28.71 -4.84
CA PRO A 103 21.11 29.42 -4.78
C PRO A 103 21.24 30.12 -3.42
N GLY A 104 22.26 29.75 -2.64
CA GLY A 104 22.68 30.47 -1.44
C GLY A 104 22.65 29.72 -0.11
N ILE A 105 22.37 28.41 -0.06
CA ILE A 105 22.37 27.65 1.20
C ILE A 105 23.39 26.52 1.15
N TRP A 106 24.65 26.84 1.49
CA TRP A 106 25.69 25.88 1.86
C TRP A 106 25.68 25.69 3.37
N SER A 107 24.61 25.12 3.91
CA SER A 107 24.46 24.93 5.36
C SER A 107 23.58 23.74 5.61
N ASN A 108 24.19 22.56 5.81
CA ASN A 108 23.87 21.42 6.69
C ASN A 108 22.40 21.00 6.93
N ASN A 109 21.46 21.56 6.18
CA ASN A 109 19.99 21.47 6.23
C ASN A 109 19.47 21.81 4.81
N GLU A 110 20.13 21.27 3.80
CA GLU A 110 19.74 21.40 2.40
C GLU A 110 18.37 20.74 2.22
N LYS A 111 17.43 21.43 1.56
CA LYS A 111 16.07 20.92 1.34
C LYS A 111 16.16 19.49 0.79
N PRO A 112 15.58 18.49 1.47
CA PRO A 112 15.63 17.13 0.97
C PRO A 112 14.97 17.09 -0.39
N ALA A 113 15.48 16.26 -1.30
CA ALA A 113 14.75 15.93 -2.51
C ALA A 113 13.31 15.55 -2.12
N VAL A 114 12.34 16.22 -2.73
CA VAL A 114 10.92 16.02 -2.40
C VAL A 114 10.45 14.80 -3.18
N PHE A 115 10.01 13.78 -2.46
CA PHE A 115 9.38 12.57 -2.96
C PHE A 115 7.91 12.61 -2.54
N GLU A 116 7.01 12.30 -3.47
CA GLU A 116 5.57 12.28 -3.21
C GLU A 116 5.18 11.14 -2.26
N ASP A 117 5.87 10.01 -2.36
CA ASP A 117 5.65 8.89 -1.46
C ASP A 117 6.25 9.18 -0.07
N PRO A 118 5.44 9.14 1.00
CA PRO A 118 5.89 9.55 2.33
C PRO A 118 6.90 8.57 2.95
N VAL A 119 6.86 7.29 2.57
CA VAL A 119 7.85 6.30 3.02
C VAL A 119 9.18 6.56 2.33
N THR A 120 9.18 6.79 1.02
CA THR A 120 10.37 7.22 0.26
C THR A 120 10.94 8.52 0.81
N GLN A 121 10.09 9.53 1.05
CA GLN A 121 10.52 10.81 1.63
C GLN A 121 11.21 10.59 2.97
N TYR A 122 10.59 9.81 3.86
CA TYR A 122 11.17 9.50 5.16
C TYR A 122 12.52 8.80 5.02
N LEU A 123 12.60 7.75 4.22
CA LEU A 123 13.83 6.98 4.00
C LEU A 123 14.95 7.86 3.42
N MET A 124 14.66 8.69 2.42
CA MET A 124 15.63 9.57 1.77
C MET A 124 15.96 10.84 2.55
N THR A 125 15.24 11.11 3.64
CA THR A 125 15.56 12.21 4.58
C THR A 125 16.32 11.71 5.79
N LYS A 126 15.96 10.53 6.33
CA LYS A 126 16.47 10.05 7.62
C LYS A 126 17.52 8.94 7.50
N ARG A 127 17.30 7.97 6.62
CA ARG A 127 18.17 6.78 6.50
C ARG A 127 19.26 6.96 5.45
N TRP A 128 18.88 7.45 4.28
CA TRP A 128 19.78 7.76 3.18
C TRP A 128 19.59 9.22 2.76
N PRO A 129 20.09 10.21 3.53
CA PRO A 129 19.99 11.61 3.17
C PRO A 129 20.43 11.83 1.71
N PHE A 130 19.50 12.25 0.85
CA PHE A 130 19.60 12.11 -0.60
C PHE A 130 20.92 12.58 -1.21
N LEU A 131 21.43 13.75 -0.80
CA LEU A 131 22.67 14.31 -1.35
C LEU A 131 23.91 13.53 -0.92
N ASN A 132 23.97 13.14 0.36
CA ASN A 132 25.05 12.30 0.88
C ASN A 132 25.03 10.91 0.23
N TRP A 133 23.85 10.31 0.12
CA TRP A 133 23.67 9.04 -0.56
C TRP A 133 24.07 9.12 -2.04
N LYS A 134 23.60 10.12 -2.78
CA LYS A 134 23.93 10.33 -4.19
C LYS A 134 25.43 10.53 -4.43
N ALA A 135 26.10 11.26 -3.54
CA ALA A 135 27.54 11.54 -3.67
C ALA A 135 28.41 10.29 -3.44
N ASN A 136 27.93 9.34 -2.63
CA ASN A 136 28.71 8.18 -2.21
C ASN A 136 28.27 6.85 -2.82
N LEU A 137 27.11 6.78 -3.48
CA LEU A 137 26.63 5.55 -4.09
C LEU A 137 27.47 5.18 -5.31
N LEU A 138 28.19 4.06 -5.21
CA LEU A 138 28.92 3.48 -6.33
C LEU A 138 27.96 2.74 -7.26
N GLU A 139 28.25 2.74 -8.57
CA GLU A 139 27.44 2.01 -9.56
C GLU A 139 27.36 0.50 -9.25
N SER A 140 28.44 -0.07 -8.72
CA SER A 140 28.50 -1.46 -8.27
C SER A 140 27.59 -1.77 -7.06
N GLU A 141 27.23 -0.76 -6.27
CA GLU A 141 26.42 -0.90 -5.05
C GLU A 141 24.93 -0.69 -5.31
N VAL A 142 24.55 -0.16 -6.47
CA VAL A 142 23.15 0.13 -6.83
C VAL A 142 22.24 -1.07 -6.60
N LYS A 143 22.67 -2.28 -7.01
CA LYS A 143 21.88 -3.50 -6.82
C LYS A 143 21.64 -3.82 -5.34
N TRP A 144 22.64 -3.62 -4.50
CA TRP A 144 22.55 -3.88 -3.06
C TRP A 144 21.69 -2.83 -2.38
N TRP A 145 21.88 -1.56 -2.74
CA TRP A 145 21.05 -0.48 -2.25
C TRP A 145 19.57 -0.67 -2.63
N VAL A 146 19.24 -1.05 -3.86
CA VAL A 146 17.84 -1.34 -4.26
C VAL A 146 17.24 -2.43 -3.37
N LYS A 147 18.00 -3.48 -3.08
CA LYS A 147 17.56 -4.56 -2.19
C LYS A 147 17.28 -4.03 -0.77
N GLU A 148 18.22 -3.28 -0.20
CA GLU A 148 18.08 -2.70 1.14
C GLU A 148 16.94 -1.67 1.22
N PHE A 149 16.77 -0.87 0.18
CA PHE A 149 15.67 0.09 0.06
C PHE A 149 14.33 -0.64 0.08
N LYS A 150 14.17 -1.69 -0.73
CA LYS A 150 12.94 -2.50 -0.76
C LYS A 150 12.65 -3.17 0.59
N GLU A 151 13.68 -3.63 1.31
CA GLU A 151 13.53 -4.17 2.67
C GLU A 151 13.09 -3.10 3.68
N ALA A 152 13.75 -1.94 3.67
CA ALA A 152 13.39 -0.82 4.54
C ALA A 152 11.97 -0.31 4.25
N TYR A 153 11.63 -0.13 2.97
CA TYR A 153 10.31 0.31 2.53
C TYR A 153 9.19 -0.62 3.04
N ARG A 154 9.40 -1.94 2.96
CA ARG A 154 8.48 -2.95 3.50
C ARG A 154 8.31 -2.83 5.01
N ALA A 155 9.40 -2.66 5.75
CA ALA A 155 9.35 -2.52 7.20
C ALA A 155 8.54 -1.28 7.63
N PHE A 156 8.72 -0.15 6.95
CA PHE A 156 7.99 1.09 7.25
C PHE A 156 6.55 1.08 6.73
N SER A 157 6.27 0.40 5.61
CA SER A 157 4.91 0.25 5.09
C SER A 157 4.06 -0.75 5.88
N GLY A 158 4.69 -1.72 6.55
CA GLY A 158 4.04 -2.76 7.35
C GLY A 158 3.87 -2.41 8.83
N SER A 159 4.61 -1.42 9.34
CA SER A 159 4.40 -0.91 10.69
C SER A 159 3.21 0.05 10.69
N GLU A 160 2.14 -0.24 11.45
CA GLU A 160 1.05 0.69 11.77
C GLU A 160 1.51 1.89 12.64
N THR A 161 2.73 2.38 12.43
CA THR A 161 3.17 3.63 13.03
C THR A 161 2.67 4.73 12.11
N PRO A 162 1.75 5.61 12.55
CA PRO A 162 1.37 6.75 11.76
C PRO A 162 2.65 7.53 11.50
N LEU A 163 3.07 7.58 10.23
CA LEU A 163 3.96 8.62 9.75
C LEU A 163 3.42 9.91 10.34
N GLN A 164 4.15 10.50 11.29
CA GLN A 164 3.77 11.78 11.88
C GLN A 164 3.75 12.77 10.72
N ILE A 165 2.57 12.97 10.15
CA ILE A 165 2.25 14.14 9.36
C ILE A 165 2.41 15.27 10.36
N GLU A 166 3.53 16.00 10.27
CA GLU A 166 3.65 17.27 10.97
C GLU A 166 2.40 18.08 10.59
N ALA A 167 1.55 18.35 11.59
CA ALA A 167 0.33 19.06 11.37
C ALA A 167 0.65 20.38 10.65
N PRO A 168 -0.10 20.74 9.59
CA PRO A 168 0.07 22.02 8.91
C PRO A 168 0.14 23.15 9.94
N GLU A 169 1.08 24.09 9.76
CA GLU A 169 1.32 25.20 10.71
C GLU A 169 0.05 25.98 11.11
N GLU A 170 -0.97 25.94 10.27
CA GLU A 170 -2.30 26.50 10.52
C GLU A 170 -3.01 25.85 11.72
N ILE A 171 -2.83 24.55 11.96
CA ILE A 171 -3.41 23.83 13.10
C ILE A 171 -2.66 24.14 14.40
N LYS A 172 -1.33 24.30 14.33
CA LYS A 172 -0.51 24.69 15.52
C LYS A 172 -0.91 26.06 16.05
N LYS A 173 -1.21 27.02 15.15
CA LYS A 173 -1.70 28.36 15.52
C LYS A 173 -3.09 28.35 16.14
N LEU A 174 -3.98 27.45 15.69
CA LEU A 174 -5.32 27.31 16.28
C LEU A 174 -5.27 26.74 17.69
N VAL A 175 -4.43 25.73 17.94
CA VAL A 175 -4.29 25.11 19.27
C VAL A 175 -3.64 26.05 20.28
N ALA A 176 -2.68 26.90 19.85
CA ALA A 176 -2.06 27.90 20.71
C ALA A 176 -3.06 28.97 21.23
N ASN A 177 -4.15 29.22 20.50
CA ASN A 177 -5.16 30.24 20.85
C ASN A 177 -6.32 29.70 21.70
N ILE A 178 -6.38 28.39 21.97
CA ILE A 178 -7.47 27.77 22.75
C ILE A 178 -7.01 27.45 24.19
N GLY A 179 -5.70 27.53 24.46
CA GLY A 179 -5.10 27.27 25.78
C GLY A 179 -4.58 28.51 26.51
N GLY A 180 -5.30 29.64 26.42
CA GLY A 180 -5.04 30.86 27.19
C GLY A 180 -6.11 31.09 28.26
#